data_AF-A0A5J5CRI2-F1
#
_entry.id   AF-A0A5J5CRI2-F1
#
_cell.length_a   1.000
_cell.length_b   1.000
_cell.length_c   1.000
_cell.angle_alpha   90.00
_cell.angle_beta   90.00
_cell.angle_gamma   90.00
#
_symmetry.space_group_name_H-M   'P 1'
#
loop_
_entity.id
_entity.type
_entity.pdbx_description
1 polymer ?
#
loop_
_entity_poly.entity_id
_entity_poly.type
_entity_poly.pdbx_seq_one_letter_code
_entity_poly.pdbx_strand_id
1 'polypeptide(L)'
;MQRLQVFKGTFCSLDAVQRQLLIGSAVAAGGILVAYIVHRRRQVQSIPLGEGWWGAGEKPLSEDDKIYPFKVQTSDKEIEDLHERIERTRYTDPLEDSCFQYGFNSTYLKKVVSYWRHEFDWKKQVAVLNKYQHFKTKIEGLDVHFIHVRPPHRENQKVLPLMLVHGWPGSFYEFYKILPLLTENQDGVLFEVICPSIPGYGFSEAPHKQGFDSLAAARIFLTLMERLGFSEFYLQGGDWGSLITTNMAQMKPQ
;
A
#
# COMPACT_ATOMS: atom_id res chain seq x y z
N MET A 1 51.57 -14.94 22.16
CA MET A 1 51.89 -14.95 23.61
C MET A 1 52.76 -13.78 24.06
N GLN A 2 53.78 -13.35 23.29
CA GLN A 2 54.66 -12.21 23.64
C GLN A 2 53.93 -10.88 23.88
N ARG A 3 52.93 -10.52 23.07
CA ARG A 3 52.18 -9.25 23.23
C ARG A 3 51.42 -9.15 24.56
N LEU A 4 50.86 -10.26 25.08
CA LEU A 4 50.16 -10.27 26.37
C LEU A 4 51.13 -10.12 27.56
N GLN A 5 52.32 -10.69 27.44
CA GLN A 5 53.35 -10.58 28.49
C GLN A 5 53.92 -9.16 28.58
N VAL A 6 54.15 -8.50 27.44
CA VAL A 6 54.55 -7.09 27.39
C VAL A 6 53.46 -6.20 28.00
N PHE A 7 52.19 -6.41 27.63
CA PHE A 7 51.07 -5.64 28.17
C PHE A 7 50.89 -5.79 29.69
N LYS A 8 51.04 -7.02 30.21
CA LYS A 8 51.05 -7.28 31.66
C LYS A 8 52.20 -6.57 32.37
N GLY A 9 53.39 -6.59 31.79
CA GLY A 9 54.57 -5.92 32.34
C GLY A 9 54.38 -4.40 32.41
N THR A 10 53.89 -3.79 31.32
CA THR A 10 53.66 -2.33 31.23
C THR A 10 52.50 -1.87 32.11
N PHE A 11 51.45 -2.68 32.29
CA PHE A 11 50.34 -2.34 33.17
C PHE A 11 50.73 -2.41 34.66
N CYS A 12 51.54 -3.41 35.02
CA CYS A 12 52.06 -3.58 36.38
C CYS A 12 53.16 -2.58 36.76
N SER A 13 53.75 -1.84 35.81
CA SER A 13 54.73 -0.79 36.08
C SER A 13 54.12 0.60 36.34
N LEU A 14 52.79 0.76 36.17
CA LEU A 14 52.08 2.00 36.41
C LEU A 14 51.73 2.18 37.90
N ASP A 15 51.68 3.43 38.36
CA ASP A 15 51.22 3.77 39.71
C ASP A 15 49.70 3.59 39.88
N ALA A 16 49.20 3.70 41.11
CA ALA A 16 47.80 3.48 41.42
C ALA A 16 46.84 4.45 40.70
N VAL A 17 47.26 5.72 40.53
CA VAL A 17 46.47 6.77 39.89
C VAL A 17 46.41 6.54 38.38
N GLN A 18 47.54 6.18 37.77
CA GLN A 18 47.65 5.83 36.35
C GLN A 18 46.82 4.58 36.00
N ARG A 19 46.80 3.56 36.86
CA ARG A 19 45.93 2.38 36.67
C ARG A 19 44.45 2.73 36.78
N GLN A 20 44.06 3.55 37.76
CA GLN A 20 42.68 4.01 37.89
C GLN A 20 42.24 4.85 36.69
N LEU A 21 43.11 5.73 36.17
CA LEU A 21 42.85 6.51 34.94
C LEU A 21 42.70 5.61 33.70
N LEU A 22 43.54 4.59 33.55
CA LEU A 22 43.45 3.62 32.44
C LEU A 22 42.19 2.76 32.52
N ILE A 23 41.82 2.29 33.71
CA ILE A 23 40.58 1.54 33.92
C ILE A 23 39.36 2.44 33.66
N GLY A 24 39.37 3.66 34.20
CA GLY A 24 38.28 4.63 34.02
C GLY A 24 38.09 5.03 32.56
N SER A 25 39.18 5.27 31.82
CA SER A 25 39.12 5.57 30.38
C SER A 25 38.66 4.37 29.54
N ALA A 26 39.08 3.14 29.87
CA ALA A 26 38.60 1.94 29.20
C ALA A 26 37.10 1.69 29.44
N VAL A 27 36.61 1.90 30.66
CA VAL A 27 35.18 1.80 31.01
C VAL A 27 34.38 2.89 30.30
N ALA A 28 34.86 4.14 30.28
CA ALA A 28 34.21 5.24 29.57
C ALA A 28 34.14 4.99 28.06
N ALA A 29 35.24 4.55 27.43
CA ALA A 29 35.27 4.20 26.02
C ALA A 29 34.33 3.04 25.68
N GLY A 30 34.29 2.01 26.54
CA GLY A 30 33.35 0.89 26.42
C GLY A 30 31.89 1.35 26.54
N GLY A 31 31.58 2.21 27.51
CA GLY A 31 30.25 2.80 27.70
C GLY A 31 29.80 3.66 26.51
N ILE A 32 30.69 4.49 25.98
CA ILE A 32 30.44 5.30 24.77
C ILE A 32 30.21 4.40 23.56
N LEU A 33 31.01 3.35 23.38
CA LEU A 33 30.86 2.40 22.28
C LEU A 33 29.53 1.64 22.37
N VAL A 34 29.14 1.18 23.56
CA VAL A 34 27.85 0.52 23.79
C VAL A 34 26.70 1.50 23.55
N ALA A 35 26.77 2.73 24.06
CA ALA A 35 25.77 3.76 23.82
C ALA A 35 25.67 4.10 22.33
N TYR A 36 26.79 4.19 21.62
CA TYR A 36 26.83 4.39 20.17
C TYR A 36 26.22 3.22 19.40
N ILE A 37 26.53 1.96 19.75
CA ILE A 37 25.94 0.77 19.13
C ILE A 37 24.44 0.72 19.39
N VAL A 38 23.99 0.99 20.62
CA VAL A 38 22.56 1.03 20.99
C VAL A 38 21.86 2.17 20.26
N HIS A 39 22.44 3.36 20.23
CA HIS A 39 21.90 4.52 19.51
C HIS A 39 21.81 4.25 18.01
N ARG A 40 22.86 3.70 17.40
CA ARG A 40 22.90 3.35 15.98
C ARG A 40 21.93 2.22 15.63
N ARG A 41 21.73 1.24 16.53
CA ARG A 41 20.69 0.20 16.37
C ARG A 41 19.27 0.74 16.56
N ARG A 42 19.10 1.82 17.32
CA ARG A 42 17.81 2.52 17.49
C ARG A 42 17.47 3.45 16.33
N GLN A 43 18.46 3.89 15.55
CA GLN A 43 18.18 4.64 14.33
C GLN A 43 17.59 3.69 13.29
N VAL A 44 16.26 3.77 13.13
CA VAL A 44 15.54 3.03 12.10
C VAL A 44 16.04 3.53 10.74
N GLN A 45 16.63 2.63 9.95
CA GLN A 45 17.00 2.96 8.58
C GLN A 45 15.72 3.02 7.75
N SER A 46 15.39 4.22 7.28
CA SER A 46 14.24 4.43 6.39
C SER A 46 14.68 4.54 4.93
N ILE A 47 13.84 4.07 4.03
CA ILE A 47 14.00 4.35 2.60
C ILE A 47 13.67 5.83 2.38
N PRO A 48 14.52 6.61 1.68
CA PRO A 48 14.20 8.00 1.38
C PRO A 48 12.94 8.06 0.50
N LEU A 49 11.99 8.93 0.86
CA LEU A 49 10.78 9.16 0.07
C LEU A 49 11.16 9.58 -1.37
N GLY A 50 12.16 10.45 -1.52
CA GLY A 50 12.52 11.04 -2.80
C GLY A 50 11.44 11.99 -3.33
N GLU A 51 11.63 12.50 -4.54
CA GLU A 51 10.62 13.28 -5.24
C GLU A 51 10.08 12.48 -6.43
N GLY A 52 8.81 12.72 -6.79
CA GLY A 52 8.23 12.17 -8.00
C GLY A 52 7.32 13.14 -8.73
N TRP A 53 7.22 12.89 -10.03
CA TRP A 53 6.24 13.49 -10.92
C TRP A 53 5.94 12.51 -12.05
N TRP A 54 4.75 11.95 -12.03
CA TRP A 54 4.26 10.90 -12.92
C TRP A 54 3.19 11.40 -13.88
N GLY A 55 2.74 12.64 -13.71
CA GLY A 55 1.88 13.32 -14.68
C GLY A 55 2.59 13.58 -16.01
N ALA A 56 1.79 13.85 -17.04
CA ALA A 56 2.29 14.27 -18.34
C ALA A 56 3.04 15.61 -18.23
N GLY A 57 4.11 15.76 -19.02
CA GLY A 57 4.90 16.99 -19.07
C GLY A 57 5.80 17.26 -17.87
N GLU A 58 6.11 18.54 -17.66
CA GLU A 58 6.95 19.03 -16.56
C GLU A 58 6.13 19.23 -15.28
N LYS A 59 6.80 19.09 -14.13
CA LYS A 59 6.19 19.31 -12.82
C LYS A 59 5.84 20.81 -12.67
N PRO A 60 4.57 21.16 -12.42
CA PRO A 60 4.17 22.54 -12.19
C PRO A 60 4.72 23.04 -10.85
N LEU A 61 4.70 24.37 -10.65
CA LEU A 61 5.12 25.00 -9.39
C LEU A 61 4.22 24.61 -8.20
N SER A 62 2.95 24.33 -8.47
CA SER A 62 1.97 23.90 -7.47
C SER A 62 1.00 22.87 -8.06
N GLU A 63 0.56 21.93 -7.24
CA GLU A 63 -0.47 20.95 -7.56
C GLU A 63 -1.74 21.23 -6.75
N ASP A 64 -2.90 20.88 -7.30
CA ASP A 64 -4.18 20.95 -6.58
C ASP A 64 -4.28 19.81 -5.56
N ASP A 65 -4.29 20.16 -4.27
CA ASP A 65 -4.34 19.22 -3.16
C ASP A 65 -5.77 18.91 -2.69
N LYS A 66 -6.80 19.40 -3.40
CA LYS A 66 -8.19 19.15 -3.05
C LYS A 66 -8.59 17.70 -3.28
N ILE A 67 -9.61 17.31 -2.52
CA ILE A 67 -10.26 16.00 -2.63
C ILE A 67 -11.64 16.19 -3.24
N TYR A 68 -11.88 15.54 -4.37
CA TYR A 68 -13.11 15.65 -5.14
C TYR A 68 -13.95 14.38 -5.00
N PRO A 69 -15.27 14.48 -4.73
CA PRO A 69 -16.16 13.33 -4.82
C PRO A 69 -16.12 12.72 -6.22
N PHE A 70 -16.13 11.39 -6.27
CA PHE A 70 -16.18 10.61 -7.50
C PHE A 70 -17.40 9.69 -7.46
N LYS A 71 -18.01 9.45 -8.62
CA LYS A 71 -19.13 8.52 -8.77
C LYS A 71 -18.87 7.64 -9.97
N VAL A 72 -18.95 6.33 -9.77
CA VAL A 72 -18.82 5.35 -10.85
C VAL A 72 -20.05 5.46 -11.75
N GLN A 73 -19.83 5.58 -13.06
CA GLN A 73 -20.87 5.64 -14.07
C GLN A 73 -20.44 4.81 -15.28
N THR A 74 -21.43 4.26 -15.97
CA THR A 74 -21.27 3.63 -17.29
C THR A 74 -22.37 4.15 -18.19
N SER A 75 -22.04 4.44 -19.44
CA SER A 75 -22.99 4.84 -20.47
C SER A 75 -23.61 3.62 -21.16
N ASP A 76 -24.84 3.76 -21.66
CA ASP A 76 -25.47 2.69 -22.44
C ASP A 76 -24.61 2.31 -23.66
N LYS A 77 -23.92 3.29 -24.28
CA LYS A 77 -22.99 3.07 -25.39
C LYS A 77 -21.80 2.16 -25.04
N GLU A 78 -21.23 2.30 -23.84
CA GLU A 78 -20.13 1.42 -23.39
C GLU A 78 -20.62 -0.02 -23.17
N ILE A 79 -21.84 -0.18 -22.67
CA ILE A 79 -22.44 -1.50 -22.47
C ILE A 79 -22.85 -2.14 -23.80
N GLU A 80 -23.34 -1.36 -24.75
CA GLU A 80 -23.62 -1.81 -26.12
C GLU A 80 -22.33 -2.29 -26.82
N ASP A 81 -21.25 -1.49 -26.78
CA ASP A 81 -19.95 -1.90 -27.34
C ASP A 81 -19.42 -3.19 -26.68
N LEU A 82 -19.56 -3.33 -25.36
CA LEU A 82 -19.23 -4.57 -24.66
C LEU A 82 -20.04 -5.77 -25.17
N HIS A 83 -21.37 -5.62 -25.30
CA HIS A 83 -22.24 -6.69 -25.78
C HIS A 83 -21.91 -7.10 -27.21
N GLU A 84 -21.65 -6.15 -28.11
CA GLU A 84 -21.25 -6.44 -29.48
C GLU A 84 -19.93 -7.24 -29.53
N ARG A 85 -18.95 -6.90 -28.69
CA ARG A 85 -17.67 -7.63 -28.60
C ARG A 85 -17.87 -9.04 -28.07
N ILE A 86 -18.71 -9.21 -27.05
CA ILE A 86 -19.05 -10.53 -26.51
C ILE A 86 -19.67 -11.40 -27.60
N GLU A 87 -20.67 -10.90 -28.32
CA GLU A 87 -21.37 -11.66 -29.38
C GLU A 87 -20.46 -12.08 -30.54
N ARG A 88 -19.43 -11.28 -30.84
CA ARG A 88 -18.45 -11.57 -31.90
C ARG A 88 -17.28 -12.43 -31.45
N THR A 89 -17.29 -12.92 -30.21
CA THR A 89 -16.21 -13.75 -29.66
C THR A 89 -16.09 -15.07 -30.40
N ARG A 90 -14.88 -15.41 -30.86
CA ARG A 90 -14.56 -16.72 -31.44
C ARG A 90 -13.96 -17.63 -30.37
N TYR A 91 -14.49 -18.84 -30.26
CA TYR A 91 -14.01 -19.85 -29.31
C TYR A 91 -13.17 -20.92 -30.00
N THR A 92 -12.28 -21.56 -29.25
CA THR A 92 -11.53 -22.74 -29.67
C THR A 92 -12.00 -23.96 -28.88
N ASP A 93 -11.93 -25.15 -29.47
CA ASP A 93 -12.29 -26.37 -28.75
C ASP A 93 -11.21 -26.77 -27.74
N PRO A 94 -11.59 -27.24 -26.53
CA PRO A 94 -10.64 -27.70 -25.53
C PRO A 94 -10.25 -29.16 -25.78
N LEU A 95 -9.16 -29.61 -25.15
CA LEU A 95 -8.86 -31.05 -25.05
C LEU A 95 -9.94 -31.75 -24.19
N GLU A 96 -10.29 -32.97 -24.56
CA GLU A 96 -11.19 -33.84 -23.79
C GLU A 96 -10.66 -34.01 -22.35
N ASP A 97 -11.58 -33.97 -21.37
CA ASP A 97 -11.32 -34.15 -19.94
C ASP A 97 -10.21 -33.28 -19.30
N SER A 98 -9.76 -32.23 -19.99
CA SER A 98 -8.63 -31.38 -19.56
C SER A 98 -8.89 -30.50 -18.35
N CYS A 99 -10.17 -30.34 -17.95
CA CYS A 99 -10.59 -29.40 -16.92
C CYS A 99 -9.92 -28.03 -17.14
N PHE A 100 -9.19 -27.52 -16.13
CA PHE A 100 -8.41 -26.28 -16.21
C PHE A 100 -6.89 -26.50 -16.25
N GLN A 101 -6.43 -27.74 -16.48
CA GLN A 101 -5.01 -28.10 -16.39
C GLN A 101 -4.15 -27.43 -17.48
N TYR A 102 -4.79 -27.03 -18.59
CA TYR A 102 -4.15 -26.36 -19.73
C TYR A 102 -4.57 -24.88 -19.85
N GLY A 103 -4.96 -24.26 -18.72
CA GLY A 103 -5.50 -22.91 -18.69
C GLY A 103 -7.02 -22.88 -18.68
N PHE A 104 -7.60 -21.73 -19.06
CA PHE A 104 -9.04 -21.54 -18.96
C PHE A 104 -9.79 -22.43 -19.95
N ASN A 105 -10.65 -23.32 -19.44
CA ASN A 105 -11.42 -24.23 -20.28
C ASN A 105 -12.43 -23.49 -21.17
N SER A 106 -12.38 -23.67 -22.48
CA SER A 106 -13.24 -22.92 -23.40
C SER A 106 -14.72 -23.29 -23.33
N THR A 107 -15.06 -24.52 -22.93
CA THR A 107 -16.46 -24.89 -22.63
C THR A 107 -16.98 -24.12 -21.42
N TYR A 108 -16.17 -23.99 -20.37
CA TYR A 108 -16.54 -23.17 -19.21
C TYR A 108 -16.57 -21.67 -19.55
N LEU A 109 -15.67 -21.20 -20.42
CA LEU A 109 -15.65 -19.81 -20.88
C LEU A 109 -16.97 -19.42 -21.56
N LYS A 110 -17.54 -20.28 -22.40
CA LYS A 110 -18.85 -20.07 -23.03
C LYS A 110 -19.94 -19.84 -21.98
N LYS A 111 -19.92 -20.58 -20.86
CA LYS A 111 -20.86 -20.39 -19.74
C LYS A 111 -20.69 -19.01 -19.08
N VAL A 112 -19.45 -18.61 -18.78
CA VAL A 112 -19.15 -17.30 -18.16
C VAL A 112 -19.57 -16.15 -19.07
N VAL A 113 -19.22 -16.23 -20.37
CA VAL A 113 -19.55 -15.22 -21.36
C VAL A 113 -21.07 -15.13 -21.60
N SER A 114 -21.77 -16.28 -21.61
CA SER A 114 -23.23 -16.31 -21.72
C SER A 114 -23.90 -15.60 -20.54
N TYR A 115 -23.48 -15.89 -19.30
CA TYR A 115 -23.97 -15.19 -18.12
C TYR A 115 -23.70 -13.69 -18.21
N TRP A 116 -22.48 -13.29 -18.60
CA TRP A 116 -22.11 -11.88 -18.73
C TRP A 116 -22.97 -11.15 -19.77
N ARG A 117 -23.29 -11.80 -20.89
CA ARG A 117 -24.12 -11.20 -21.95
C ARG A 117 -25.60 -11.09 -21.57
N HIS A 118 -26.15 -12.10 -20.91
CA HIS A 118 -27.60 -12.27 -20.81
C HIS A 118 -28.17 -12.06 -19.40
N GLU A 119 -27.36 -12.23 -18.36
CA GLU A 119 -27.83 -12.23 -16.96
C GLU A 119 -27.14 -11.17 -16.09
N PHE A 120 -25.96 -10.69 -16.49
CA PHE A 120 -25.21 -9.71 -15.71
C PHE A 120 -25.79 -8.29 -15.83
N ASP A 121 -26.38 -7.83 -14.74
CA ASP A 121 -26.94 -6.48 -14.64
C ASP A 121 -25.87 -5.44 -14.25
N TRP A 122 -25.38 -4.70 -15.26
CA TRP A 122 -24.42 -3.61 -15.07
C TRP A 122 -24.95 -2.46 -14.22
N LYS A 123 -26.24 -2.09 -14.34
CA LYS A 123 -26.81 -0.99 -13.55
C LYS A 123 -26.83 -1.37 -12.07
N LYS A 124 -27.17 -2.62 -11.76
CA LYS A 124 -27.07 -3.18 -10.41
C LYS A 124 -25.63 -3.17 -9.90
N GLN A 125 -24.64 -3.57 -10.70
CA GLN A 125 -23.24 -3.56 -10.24
C GLN A 125 -22.70 -2.14 -10.01
N VAL A 126 -23.04 -1.17 -10.87
CA VAL A 126 -22.68 0.24 -10.67
C VAL A 126 -23.33 0.79 -9.39
N ALA A 127 -24.57 0.39 -9.08
CA ALA A 127 -25.22 0.73 -7.81
C ALA A 127 -24.49 0.11 -6.60
N VAL A 128 -24.05 -1.15 -6.72
CA VAL A 128 -23.23 -1.81 -5.69
C VAL A 128 -21.91 -1.07 -5.48
N LEU A 129 -21.20 -0.72 -6.55
CA LEU A 129 -19.93 0.03 -6.46
C LEU A 129 -20.14 1.34 -5.70
N ASN A 130 -21.14 2.11 -6.07
CA ASN A 130 -21.46 3.40 -5.44
C ASN A 130 -22.13 3.29 -4.04
N LYS A 131 -22.18 2.11 -3.41
CA LYS A 131 -22.64 1.96 -2.02
C LYS A 131 -21.75 2.74 -1.04
N TYR A 132 -20.47 2.85 -1.35
CA TYR A 132 -19.50 3.62 -0.57
C TYR A 132 -19.13 4.92 -1.29
N GLN A 133 -18.62 5.89 -0.54
CA GLN A 133 -18.17 7.17 -1.11
C GLN A 133 -16.80 7.01 -1.77
N HIS A 134 -16.71 7.38 -3.04
CA HIS A 134 -15.45 7.41 -3.78
C HIS A 134 -14.95 8.84 -3.91
N PHE A 135 -13.65 8.98 -4.03
CA PHE A 135 -12.97 10.27 -4.17
C PHE A 135 -11.80 10.18 -5.14
N LYS A 136 -11.39 11.34 -5.64
CA LYS A 136 -10.15 11.55 -6.38
C LYS A 136 -9.38 12.75 -5.83
N THR A 137 -8.05 12.67 -5.88
CA THR A 137 -7.14 13.79 -5.57
C THR A 137 -5.89 13.68 -6.43
N LYS A 138 -5.26 14.81 -6.77
CA LYS A 138 -4.02 14.82 -7.56
C LYS A 138 -2.81 14.57 -6.66
N ILE A 139 -2.01 13.55 -6.98
CA ILE A 139 -0.77 13.24 -6.26
C ILE A 139 0.35 13.00 -7.28
N GLU A 140 1.39 13.83 -7.25
CA GLU A 140 2.56 13.71 -8.14
C GLU A 140 2.15 13.67 -9.62
N GLY A 141 1.11 14.42 -9.99
CA GLY A 141 0.60 14.55 -11.34
C GLY A 141 -0.46 13.53 -11.74
N LEU A 142 -0.84 12.60 -10.86
CA LEU A 142 -1.83 11.55 -11.14
C LEU A 142 -3.14 11.78 -10.41
N ASP A 143 -4.27 11.57 -11.09
CA ASP A 143 -5.57 11.44 -10.41
C ASP A 143 -5.65 10.11 -9.66
N VAL A 144 -5.51 10.14 -8.34
CA VAL A 144 -5.55 8.96 -7.47
C VAL A 144 -6.97 8.75 -6.94
N HIS A 145 -7.58 7.62 -7.29
CA HIS A 145 -8.89 7.20 -6.80
C HIS A 145 -8.77 6.43 -5.49
N PHE A 146 -9.73 6.64 -4.59
CA PHE A 146 -9.91 5.84 -3.39
C PHE A 146 -11.36 5.80 -2.91
N ILE A 147 -11.71 4.76 -2.17
CA ILE A 147 -12.91 4.73 -1.33
C ILE A 147 -12.53 5.12 0.09
N HIS A 148 -13.40 5.89 0.74
CA HIS A 148 -13.27 6.26 2.16
C HIS A 148 -14.53 5.85 2.92
N VAL A 149 -14.40 4.85 3.79
CA VAL A 149 -15.50 4.35 4.62
C VAL A 149 -15.26 4.74 6.07
N ARG A 150 -16.09 5.65 6.56
CA ARG A 150 -16.07 6.08 7.96
C ARG A 150 -17.07 5.24 8.75
N PRO A 151 -16.68 4.70 9.92
CA PRO A 151 -17.62 4.01 10.78
C PRO A 151 -18.65 5.01 11.35
N PRO A 152 -19.85 4.54 11.75
CA PRO A 152 -20.81 5.41 12.43
C PRO A 152 -20.20 5.91 13.74
N HIS A 153 -20.34 7.22 14.01
CA HIS A 153 -19.87 7.78 15.27
C HIS A 153 -20.65 7.16 16.43
N ARG A 154 -19.93 6.52 17.37
CA ARG A 154 -20.50 5.92 18.58
C ARG A 154 -19.65 6.34 19.77
N GLU A 155 -20.32 6.78 20.84
CA GLU A 155 -19.66 7.05 22.11
C GLU A 155 -18.98 5.76 22.62
N ASN A 156 -17.76 5.88 23.17
CA ASN A 156 -16.96 4.78 23.72
C ASN A 156 -16.32 3.77 22.75
N GLN A 157 -16.17 4.10 21.45
CA GLN A 157 -15.44 3.24 20.51
C GLN A 157 -14.17 3.92 19.98
N LYS A 158 -13.06 3.17 19.96
CA LYS A 158 -11.79 3.64 19.40
C LYS A 158 -11.81 3.45 17.89
N VAL A 159 -11.70 4.54 17.14
CA VAL A 159 -11.59 4.52 15.67
C VAL A 159 -10.11 4.56 15.28
N LEU A 160 -9.68 3.60 14.47
CA LEU A 160 -8.31 3.50 13.97
C LEU A 160 -8.30 3.63 12.44
N PRO A 161 -7.45 4.49 11.85
CA PRO A 161 -7.32 4.56 10.40
C PRO A 161 -6.60 3.33 9.84
N LEU A 162 -7.13 2.77 8.77
CA LEU A 162 -6.61 1.57 8.10
C LEU A 162 -6.67 1.74 6.59
N MET A 163 -5.53 1.62 5.92
CA MET A 163 -5.49 1.53 4.46
C MET A 163 -5.38 0.07 4.01
N LEU A 164 -6.27 -0.34 3.09
CA LEU A 164 -6.27 -1.65 2.45
C LEU A 164 -5.82 -1.51 0.99
N VAL A 165 -4.68 -2.13 0.64
CA VAL A 165 -4.09 -2.04 -0.71
C VAL A 165 -4.26 -3.37 -1.45
N HIS A 166 -4.88 -3.31 -2.62
CA HIS A 166 -5.19 -4.48 -3.45
C HIS A 166 -3.99 -4.98 -4.28
N GLY A 167 -4.19 -6.05 -5.05
CA GLY A 167 -3.18 -6.64 -5.94
C GLY A 167 -3.59 -6.68 -7.42
N TRP A 168 -2.94 -7.57 -8.19
CA TRP A 168 -3.28 -7.96 -9.55
C TRP A 168 -3.64 -9.46 -9.60
N PRO A 169 -4.66 -9.88 -10.36
CA PRO A 169 -5.56 -9.09 -11.22
C PRO A 169 -6.74 -8.46 -10.45
N GLY A 170 -6.52 -8.15 -9.17
CA GLY A 170 -7.51 -7.57 -8.26
C GLY A 170 -7.79 -6.08 -8.46
N SER A 171 -8.57 -5.52 -7.53
CA SER A 171 -8.91 -4.10 -7.48
C SER A 171 -9.43 -3.73 -6.10
N PHE A 172 -9.67 -2.43 -5.86
CA PHE A 172 -10.31 -1.94 -4.63
C PHE A 172 -11.65 -2.66 -4.30
N TYR A 173 -12.31 -3.26 -5.29
CA TYR A 173 -13.57 -3.99 -5.11
C TYR A 173 -13.42 -5.27 -4.25
N GLU A 174 -12.22 -5.84 -4.17
CA GLU A 174 -11.94 -7.05 -3.37
C GLU A 174 -12.32 -6.88 -1.88
N PHE A 175 -12.27 -5.65 -1.38
CA PHE A 175 -12.54 -5.34 0.02
C PHE A 175 -14.03 -5.12 0.34
N TYR A 176 -14.94 -5.09 -0.65
CA TYR A 176 -16.34 -4.67 -0.42
C TYR A 176 -17.07 -5.48 0.66
N LYS A 177 -16.78 -6.77 0.75
CA LYS A 177 -17.40 -7.68 1.72
C LYS A 177 -16.84 -7.55 3.13
N ILE A 178 -15.57 -7.14 3.28
CA ILE A 178 -14.94 -7.00 4.60
C ILE A 178 -15.22 -5.64 5.23
N LEU A 179 -15.51 -4.61 4.43
CA LEU A 179 -15.76 -3.24 4.91
C LEU A 179 -16.76 -3.17 6.07
N PRO A 180 -17.98 -3.76 6.01
CA PRO A 180 -18.91 -3.69 7.14
C PRO A 180 -18.39 -4.38 8.40
N LEU A 181 -17.60 -5.45 8.26
CA LEU A 181 -17.02 -6.16 9.40
C LEU A 181 -15.97 -5.31 10.13
N LEU A 182 -15.27 -4.43 9.40
CA LEU A 182 -14.26 -3.53 9.96
C LEU A 182 -14.87 -2.24 10.50
N THR A 183 -15.92 -1.72 9.85
CA THR A 183 -16.50 -0.41 10.15
C THR A 183 -17.73 -0.46 11.05
N GLU A 184 -18.32 -1.63 11.30
CA GLU A 184 -19.55 -1.77 12.11
C GLU A 184 -19.39 -2.73 13.30
N ASN A 185 -18.15 -3.12 13.63
CA ASN A 185 -17.86 -4.05 14.72
C ASN A 185 -18.38 -3.55 16.09
N GLN A 186 -18.77 -4.47 16.96
CA GLN A 186 -19.24 -4.21 18.32
C GLN A 186 -18.13 -4.31 19.37
N ASP A 187 -17.00 -4.97 19.06
CA ASP A 187 -15.92 -5.31 20.02
C ASP A 187 -14.97 -4.15 20.38
N GLY A 188 -15.47 -2.91 20.40
CA GLY A 188 -14.77 -1.73 20.94
C GLY A 188 -13.75 -1.04 20.02
N VAL A 189 -13.25 -1.71 18.98
CA VAL A 189 -12.38 -1.11 17.96
C VAL A 189 -13.09 -1.09 16.61
N LEU A 190 -13.13 0.08 15.99
CA LEU A 190 -13.64 0.32 14.65
C LEU A 190 -12.51 0.81 13.76
N PHE A 191 -12.60 0.50 12.47
CA PHE A 191 -11.68 1.06 11.48
C PHE A 191 -12.35 2.13 10.63
N GLU A 192 -11.65 3.24 10.42
CA GLU A 192 -11.89 4.16 9.30
C GLU A 192 -11.04 3.70 8.14
N VAL A 193 -11.69 3.23 7.07
CA VAL A 193 -11.03 2.43 6.04
C VAL A 193 -10.84 3.24 4.75
N ILE A 194 -9.62 3.19 4.22
CA ILE A 194 -9.23 3.79 2.94
C ILE A 194 -8.82 2.67 1.99
N CYS A 195 -9.46 2.60 0.82
CA CYS A 195 -9.12 1.63 -0.22
C CYS A 195 -8.74 2.36 -1.51
N PRO A 196 -7.46 2.68 -1.74
CA PRO A 196 -7.03 3.31 -2.97
C PRO A 196 -7.02 2.32 -4.14
N SER A 197 -7.16 2.83 -5.35
CA SER A 197 -6.72 2.12 -6.56
C SER A 197 -5.25 2.44 -6.82
N ILE A 198 -4.44 1.39 -7.02
CA ILE A 198 -3.04 1.53 -7.43
C ILE A 198 -2.97 2.36 -8.72
N PRO A 199 -2.03 3.31 -8.88
CA PRO A 199 -1.87 4.03 -10.14
C PRO A 199 -1.79 3.10 -11.35
N GLY A 200 -2.62 3.36 -12.36
CA GLY A 200 -2.82 2.46 -13.51
C GLY A 200 -3.88 1.36 -13.31
N TYR A 201 -4.52 1.26 -12.15
CA TYR A 201 -5.60 0.32 -11.85
C TYR A 201 -6.92 1.04 -11.59
N GLY A 202 -8.02 0.36 -11.90
CA GLY A 202 -9.37 0.81 -11.59
C GLY A 202 -9.64 2.21 -12.14
N PHE A 203 -9.88 3.17 -11.22
CA PHE A 203 -10.16 4.56 -11.58
C PHE A 203 -9.00 5.51 -11.32
N SER A 204 -7.83 5.02 -10.89
CA SER A 204 -6.61 5.82 -10.77
C SER A 204 -5.92 5.98 -12.11
N GLU A 205 -5.41 7.18 -12.37
CA GLU A 205 -4.66 7.49 -13.59
C GLU A 205 -3.40 6.63 -13.72
N ALA A 206 -3.07 6.24 -14.95
CA ALA A 206 -1.83 5.52 -15.22
C ALA A 206 -0.63 6.48 -15.24
N PRO A 207 0.55 6.06 -14.75
CA PRO A 207 1.77 6.86 -14.85
C PRO A 207 2.14 7.19 -16.30
N HIS A 208 2.55 8.43 -16.57
CA HIS A 208 2.99 8.90 -17.90
C HIS A 208 4.52 8.85 -18.08
N LYS A 209 5.27 8.41 -17.08
CA LYS A 209 6.74 8.31 -17.10
C LYS A 209 7.21 6.90 -16.79
N GLN A 210 8.37 6.54 -17.34
CA GLN A 210 9.01 5.26 -17.11
C GLN A 210 9.54 5.16 -15.68
N GLY A 211 9.66 3.93 -15.17
CA GLY A 211 10.23 3.65 -13.85
C GLY A 211 9.23 3.78 -12.70
N PHE A 212 7.93 3.89 -12.98
CA PHE A 212 6.92 3.79 -11.93
C PHE A 212 6.91 2.36 -11.35
N ASP A 213 7.23 2.24 -10.07
CA ASP A 213 7.31 0.98 -9.35
C ASP A 213 6.55 1.02 -8.01
N SER A 214 6.73 0.00 -7.19
CA SER A 214 6.08 -0.10 -5.88
C SER A 214 6.60 0.91 -4.84
N LEU A 215 7.80 1.47 -5.01
CA LEU A 215 8.30 2.55 -4.15
C LEU A 215 7.56 3.84 -4.49
N ALA A 216 7.38 4.13 -5.78
CA ALA A 216 6.58 5.26 -6.24
C ALA A 216 5.12 5.16 -5.75
N ALA A 217 4.49 3.99 -5.88
CA ALA A 217 3.14 3.76 -5.38
C ALA A 217 3.03 3.94 -3.84
N ALA A 218 4.02 3.43 -3.09
CA ALA A 218 4.06 3.60 -1.64
C ALA A 218 4.12 5.07 -1.23
N ARG A 219 4.96 5.88 -1.90
CA ARG A 219 5.03 7.33 -1.65
C ARG A 219 3.71 8.02 -1.95
N ILE A 220 3.07 7.71 -3.07
CA ILE A 220 1.75 8.27 -3.42
C ILE A 220 0.72 7.96 -2.32
N PHE A 221 0.70 6.74 -1.79
CA PHE A 221 -0.22 6.35 -0.73
C PHE A 221 0.12 6.95 0.63
N LEU A 222 1.39 7.18 0.94
CA LEU A 222 1.78 7.97 2.12
C LEU A 222 1.26 9.40 2.02
N THR A 223 1.47 10.06 0.87
CA THR A 223 0.94 11.41 0.62
C THR A 223 -0.59 11.43 0.68
N LEU A 224 -1.28 10.38 0.20
CA LEU A 224 -2.72 10.25 0.33
C LEU A 224 -3.17 10.21 1.80
N MET A 225 -2.53 9.40 2.64
CA MET A 225 -2.87 9.32 4.06
C MET A 225 -2.60 10.62 4.81
N GLU A 226 -1.47 11.29 4.51
CA GLU A 226 -1.13 12.60 5.06
C GLU A 226 -2.17 13.66 4.66
N ARG A 227 -2.60 13.67 3.40
CA ARG A 227 -3.63 14.59 2.90
C ARG A 227 -5.00 14.37 3.55
N LEU A 228 -5.30 13.13 3.92
CA LEU A 228 -6.50 12.78 4.68
C LEU A 228 -6.37 13.12 6.17
N GLY A 229 -5.21 13.61 6.62
CA GLY A 229 -4.96 14.03 7.99
C GLY A 229 -4.50 12.92 8.93
N PHE A 230 -4.10 11.76 8.41
CA PHE A 230 -3.64 10.63 9.23
C PHE A 230 -2.12 10.67 9.40
N SER A 231 -1.66 10.91 10.63
CA SER A 231 -0.24 10.84 10.99
C SER A 231 0.21 9.42 11.37
N GLU A 232 -0.67 8.64 12.02
CA GLU A 232 -0.45 7.25 12.40
C GLU A 232 -1.61 6.41 11.87
N PHE A 233 -1.32 5.28 11.24
CA PHE A 233 -2.33 4.41 10.65
C PHE A 233 -1.84 2.98 10.46
N TYR A 234 -2.78 2.07 10.26
CA TYR A 234 -2.51 0.68 9.93
C TYR A 234 -2.52 0.46 8.43
N LEU A 235 -1.75 -0.53 8.00
CA LEU A 235 -1.64 -0.95 6.60
C LEU A 235 -1.97 -2.43 6.49
N GLN A 236 -2.72 -2.79 5.45
CA GLN A 236 -2.94 -4.17 5.05
C GLN A 236 -2.83 -4.27 3.54
N GLY A 237 -2.08 -5.27 3.06
CA GLY A 237 -1.96 -5.56 1.64
C GLY A 237 -1.62 -7.02 1.38
N GLY A 238 -2.16 -7.55 0.28
CA GLY A 238 -1.75 -8.83 -0.32
C GLY A 238 -1.19 -8.58 -1.72
N ASP A 239 -0.49 -9.55 -2.32
CA ASP A 239 0.07 -9.42 -3.68
C ASP A 239 0.90 -8.11 -3.83
N TRP A 240 0.68 -7.26 -4.84
CA TRP A 240 1.32 -5.94 -4.97
C TRP A 240 1.12 -5.06 -3.75
N GLY A 241 -0.08 -5.11 -3.15
CA GLY A 241 -0.39 -4.39 -1.94
C GLY A 241 0.56 -4.74 -0.80
N SER A 242 0.96 -6.01 -0.65
CA SER A 242 1.91 -6.40 0.41
C SER A 242 3.27 -5.72 0.25
N LEU A 243 3.74 -5.61 -0.99
CA LEU A 243 5.04 -5.01 -1.31
C LEU A 243 4.98 -3.49 -1.16
N ILE A 244 3.88 -2.86 -1.61
CA ILE A 244 3.63 -1.43 -1.43
C ILE A 244 3.52 -1.07 0.06
N THR A 245 2.72 -1.79 0.85
CA THR A 245 2.57 -1.50 2.28
C THR A 245 3.86 -1.73 3.06
N THR A 246 4.68 -2.71 2.65
CA THR A 246 6.01 -2.92 3.23
C THR A 246 6.92 -1.72 2.95
N ASN A 247 6.93 -1.22 1.71
CA ASN A 247 7.68 -0.02 1.34
C ASN A 247 7.20 1.21 2.12
N MET A 248 5.90 1.38 2.32
CA MET A 248 5.34 2.47 3.13
C MET A 248 5.88 2.43 4.57
N ALA A 249 5.84 1.25 5.21
CA ALA A 249 6.36 1.07 6.57
C ALA A 249 7.88 1.29 6.67
N GLN A 250 8.63 0.94 5.62
CA GLN A 250 10.08 1.19 5.55
C GLN A 250 10.41 2.66 5.26
N MET A 251 9.57 3.39 4.53
CA MET A 251 9.75 4.81 4.24
C MET A 251 9.40 5.68 5.45
N LYS A 252 8.29 5.37 6.13
CA LYS A 252 7.76 6.15 7.25
C LYS A 252 7.33 5.23 8.40
N PRO A 253 8.29 4.78 9.25
CA PRO A 253 8.01 3.84 10.34
C PRO A 253 7.43 4.50 11.60
N GLN A 254 7.44 5.84 11.69
CA GLN A 254 6.82 6.62 12.76
C GLN A 254 5.37 6.95 12.40
#